data_AF-A0A830GV94-F1
#
_entry.id   AF-A0A830GV94-F1
#
_cell.length_a   1.000
_cell.length_b   1.000
_cell.length_c   1.000
_cell.angle_alpha   90.00
_cell.angle_beta   90.00
_cell.angle_gamma   90.00
#
_symmetry.space_group_name_H-M   'P 1'
#
loop_
_entity.id
_entity.type
_entity.pdbx_description
1 polymer ?
#
loop_
_entity_poly.entity_id
_entity_poly.type
_entity_poly.pdbx_seq_one_letter_code
_entity_poly.pdbx_strand_id
1 'polypeptide(L)'
;MKLKNYEWTRHGLTEPLITAILYKKVEDGKNVAAYRFMYYSNKIIVVFEDNGYRGGEVIKEGAPSEESLAKLIAEFSEDNDDLVIMGEERIGLKILELLFS
;
A
#
# COMPACT_ATOMS: atom_id res chain seq x y z
N MET A 1 -12.70 -1.23 -0.61
CA MET A 1 -11.49 -1.09 -1.44
C MET A 1 -11.59 -2.05 -2.60
N LYS A 2 -11.03 -1.70 -3.77
CA LYS A 2 -10.98 -2.56 -4.95
C LYS A 2 -9.54 -2.66 -5.47
N LEU A 3 -9.09 -3.88 -5.78
CA LEU A 3 -7.81 -4.09 -6.46
C LEU A 3 -7.90 -3.58 -7.89
N LYS A 4 -7.02 -2.65 -8.27
CA LYS A 4 -6.96 -2.11 -9.64
C LYS A 4 -5.83 -2.68 -10.47
N ASN A 5 -4.68 -2.89 -9.85
CA ASN A 5 -3.51 -3.41 -10.54
C ASN A 5 -2.63 -4.17 -9.56
N TYR A 6 -1.94 -5.19 -10.07
CA TYR A 6 -0.78 -5.76 -9.41
C TYR A 6 0.35 -5.95 -10.42
N GLU A 7 1.58 -5.68 -10.01
CA GLU A 7 2.77 -5.88 -10.83
C GLU A 7 3.85 -6.58 -10.02
N TRP A 8 4.44 -7.64 -10.59
CA TRP A 8 5.51 -8.38 -9.94
C TRP A 8 6.85 -7.97 -10.51
N THR A 9 7.74 -7.54 -9.63
CA THR A 9 9.09 -7.12 -9.98
C THR A 9 10.09 -7.80 -9.06
N ARG A 10 11.35 -7.89 -9.50
CA ARG A 10 12.47 -8.27 -8.61
C ARG A 10 13.06 -7.00 -8.03
N HIS A 11 13.25 -6.94 -6.72
CA HIS A 11 13.72 -5.72 -6.06
C HIS A 11 15.25 -5.65 -5.97
N GLY A 12 15.76 -4.42 -6.04
CA GLY A 12 17.10 -4.10 -5.60
C GLY A 12 17.23 -4.10 -4.07
N LEU A 13 18.47 -4.15 -3.57
CA LEU A 13 18.76 -4.16 -2.12
C LEU A 13 18.15 -2.97 -1.35
N THR A 14 17.96 -1.83 -2.02
CA THR A 14 17.48 -0.57 -1.42
C THR A 14 15.99 -0.33 -1.63
N GLU A 15 15.28 -1.26 -2.28
CA GLU A 15 13.87 -1.12 -2.63
C GLU A 15 12.98 -1.84 -1.61
N PRO A 16 11.74 -1.38 -1.40
CA PRO A 16 10.75 -2.15 -0.67
C PRO A 16 10.50 -3.49 -1.37
N LEU A 17 10.32 -4.55 -0.58
CA LEU A 17 9.85 -5.86 -1.05
C LEU A 17 8.42 -5.77 -1.60
N ILE A 18 7.60 -4.89 -1.02
CA ILE A 18 6.28 -4.54 -1.54
C ILE A 18 6.09 -3.04 -1.40
N THR A 19 5.58 -2.42 -2.47
CA THR A 19 4.96 -1.10 -2.42
C THR A 19 3.48 -1.26 -2.73
N ALA A 20 2.62 -0.96 -1.76
CA ALA A 20 1.19 -0.85 -1.99
C ALA A 20 0.78 0.62 -1.98
N ILE A 21 -0.07 1.02 -2.92
CA ILE A 21 -0.61 2.38 -3.02
C ILE A 21 -2.13 2.28 -2.95
N LEU A 22 -2.70 2.94 -1.95
CA LEU A 22 -4.14 3.06 -1.77
C LEU A 22 -4.56 4.50 -2.12
N TYR A 23 -5.21 4.66 -3.26
CA TYR A 23 -5.71 5.96 -3.70
C TYR A 23 -7.06 6.26 -3.04
N LYS A 24 -7.13 7.43 -2.39
CA LYS A 24 -8.36 7.98 -1.79
C LYS A 24 -9.06 8.84 -2.82
N LYS A 25 -10.36 8.60 -3.00
CA LYS A 25 -11.18 9.27 -4.00
C LYS A 25 -12.32 10.05 -3.36
N VAL A 26 -12.70 11.17 -4.00
CA VAL A 26 -14.01 11.80 -3.76
C VAL A 26 -15.10 11.07 -4.54
N GLU A 27 -16.37 11.37 -4.25
CA GLU A 27 -17.53 10.71 -4.88
C GLU A 27 -17.51 10.74 -6.41
N ASP A 28 -16.95 11.79 -7.02
CA ASP A 28 -16.76 11.92 -8.47
C ASP A 28 -15.61 11.06 -9.04
N GLY A 29 -14.97 10.23 -8.22
CA GLY A 29 -13.90 9.31 -8.62
C GLY A 29 -12.51 9.92 -8.78
N LYS A 30 -12.35 11.22 -8.51
CA LYS A 30 -11.06 11.92 -8.56
C LYS A 30 -10.20 11.55 -7.35
N ASN A 31 -8.93 11.20 -7.59
CA ASN A 31 -7.95 10.98 -6.52
C ASN A 31 -7.62 12.30 -5.81
N VAL A 32 -7.73 12.31 -4.48
CA VAL A 32 -7.45 13.49 -3.65
C VAL A 32 -6.31 13.28 -2.67
N ALA A 33 -6.01 12.02 -2.35
CA ALA A 33 -4.87 11.64 -1.52
C ALA A 33 -4.47 10.19 -1.81
N ALA A 34 -3.34 9.76 -1.26
CA ALA A 34 -2.91 8.37 -1.30
C ALA A 34 -2.16 7.98 -0.02
N TYR A 35 -2.32 6.72 0.36
CA TYR A 35 -1.42 6.07 1.30
C TYR A 35 -0.45 5.19 0.52
N ARG A 36 0.84 5.32 0.79
CA ARG A 36 1.89 4.45 0.28
C ARG A 36 2.43 3.60 1.42
N PHE A 37 2.30 2.29 1.28
CA PHE A 37 2.82 1.30 2.20
C PHE A 37 4.10 0.72 1.60
N MET A 38 5.22 0.90 2.27
CA MET A 38 6.51 0.39 1.85
C MET A 38 6.94 -0.70 2.83
N TYR A 39 6.98 -1.94 2.37
CA TYR A 39 7.37 -3.10 3.15
C TYR A 39 8.82 -3.45 2.89
N TYR A 40 9.67 -3.24 3.89
CA TYR A 40 11.06 -3.67 3.90
C TYR A 40 11.21 -4.92 4.76
N SER A 41 12.32 -5.63 4.60
CA SER A 41 12.63 -6.83 5.38
C SER A 41 12.68 -6.61 6.90
N ASN A 42 12.86 -5.38 7.36
CA ASN A 42 12.98 -5.04 8.77
C ASN A 42 11.85 -4.13 9.31
N LYS A 43 11.05 -3.48 8.45
CA LYS A 43 9.90 -2.67 8.87
C LYS A 43 8.93 -2.35 7.74
N ILE A 44 7.74 -1.91 8.11
CA ILE A 44 6.78 -1.27 7.22
C ILE A 44 6.76 0.23 7.49
N ILE A 45 6.71 1.05 6.44
CA ILE A 45 6.53 2.49 6.52
C ILE A 45 5.24 2.86 5.79
N VAL A 46 4.36 3.63 6.43
CA VAL A 46 3.15 4.19 5.83
C VAL A 46 3.34 5.68 5.64
N VAL A 47 3.23 6.11 4.39
CA VAL A 47 3.33 7.52 3.99
C VAL A 47 1.96 7.98 3.50
N PHE A 48 1.50 9.13 3.98
CA PHE A 48 0.31 9.79 3.46
C PHE A 48 0.73 10.98 2.60
N GLU A 49 0.07 11.17 1.46
CA GLU A 49 0.27 12.32 0.59
C GLU A 49 -1.08 12.82 0.08
N ASP A 50 -1.30 14.14 0.11
CA ASP A 50 -2.46 14.80 -0.45
C ASP A 50 -2.12 15.53 -1.75
N ASN A 51 -3.14 16.04 -2.44
CA ASN A 51 -2.99 16.83 -3.66
C ASN A 51 -2.48 18.26 -3.43
N GLY A 52 -2.06 18.61 -2.21
CA GLY A 52 -1.53 19.91 -1.84
C GLY A 52 -0.05 20.10 -2.16
N TYR A 53 0.62 19.08 -2.73
CA TYR A 53 2.04 19.09 -3.12
C TYR A 53 3.00 19.42 -1.96
N ARG A 54 2.62 19.09 -0.72
CA ARG A 54 3.43 19.35 0.48
C ARG A 54 4.51 18.27 0.70
N GLY A 55 4.53 17.25 -0.16
CA GLY A 55 5.30 16.02 0.02
C GLY A 55 4.57 15.01 0.91
N GLY A 56 5.04 13.77 0.90
CA GLY A 56 4.49 12.71 1.73
C GLY A 56 4.98 12.79 3.18
N GLU A 57 4.10 12.51 4.13
CA GLU A 57 4.39 12.44 5.56
C GLU A 57 4.39 10.99 6.03
N VAL A 58 5.41 10.59 6.81
CA VAL A 58 5.39 9.27 7.48
C VAL A 58 4.42 9.35 8.65
N ILE A 59 3.29 8.65 8.53
CA ILE A 59 2.23 8.68 9.54
C ILE A 59 2.24 7.47 10.46
N LYS A 60 2.88 6.37 10.05
CA LYS A 60 2.91 5.12 10.81
C LYS A 60 4.07 4.23 10.40
N GLU A 61 4.60 3.48 11.37
CA GLU A 61 5.50 2.35 11.13
C GLU A 61 4.87 1.05 11.64
N GLY A 62 5.26 -0.09 11.06
CA GLY A 62 4.76 -1.41 11.41
C GLY A 62 5.86 -2.48 11.43
N ALA A 63 5.55 -3.61 12.07
CA ALA A 63 6.42 -4.78 12.07
C ALA A 63 6.52 -5.41 10.67
N PRO A 64 7.68 -6.00 10.29
CA PRO A 64 7.87 -6.59 8.97
C PRO A 64 7.19 -7.96 8.85
N SER A 65 5.87 -7.99 8.68
CA SER A 65 5.13 -9.21 8.34
C SER A 65 4.02 -8.94 7.34
N GLU A 66 3.69 -9.94 6.51
CA GLU A 66 2.60 -9.86 5.54
C GLU A 66 1.25 -9.56 6.21
N GLU A 67 0.99 -10.12 7.40
CA GLU A 67 -0.23 -9.85 8.18
C GLU A 67 -0.27 -8.43 8.71
N SER A 68 0.86 -7.90 9.18
CA SER A 68 0.96 -6.52 9.64
C SER A 68 0.71 -5.54 8.51
N LEU A 69 1.24 -5.84 7.31
CA LEU A 69 1.00 -5.03 6.12
C LEU A 69 -0.46 -5.09 5.68
N ALA A 70 -1.05 -6.29 5.59
CA ALA A 70 -2.46 -6.44 5.24
C ALA A 70 -3.37 -5.69 6.24
N LYS A 71 -3.07 -5.80 7.54
CA LYS A 71 -3.77 -5.06 8.59
C LYS A 71 -3.67 -3.54 8.41
N LEU A 72 -2.47 -3.03 8.11
CA LEU A 72 -2.26 -1.61 7.86
C LEU A 72 -3.02 -1.13 6.62
N ILE A 73 -2.96 -1.88 5.51
CA ILE A 73 -3.71 -1.55 4.30
C ILE A 73 -5.21 -1.49 4.62
N ALA A 74 -5.74 -2.52 5.29
CA ALA A 74 -7.15 -2.58 5.67
C ALA A 74 -7.57 -1.44 6.60
N GLU A 75 -6.71 -1.04 7.56
CA GLU A 75 -6.98 0.05 8.51
C GLU A 75 -7.26 1.40 7.82
N PHE A 76 -6.56 1.70 6.71
CA PHE A 76 -6.74 2.96 5.97
C PHE A 76 -7.69 2.86 4.76
N SER A 77 -8.23 1.66 4.51
CA SER A 77 -9.06 1.36 3.32
C SER A 77 -10.54 1.66 3.52
N GLU A 78 -11.14 2.27 2.52
CA GLU A 78 -12.60 2.46 2.38
C GLU A 78 -13.13 1.74 1.14
N ASP A 79 -14.45 1.57 1.03
CA ASP A 79 -15.11 0.78 -0.03
C ASP A 79 -14.75 1.22 -1.45
N ASN A 80 -14.61 2.53 -1.68
CA ASN A 80 -14.36 3.13 -2.99
C ASN A 80 -12.87 3.36 -3.31
N ASP A 81 -11.97 3.01 -2.41
CA ASP A 81 -10.54 3.20 -2.63
C ASP A 81 -9.98 2.20 -3.66
N ASP A 82 -8.99 2.66 -4.41
CA ASP A 82 -8.28 1.85 -5.39
C ASP A 82 -6.93 1.41 -4.83
N LEU A 83 -6.70 0.10 -4.79
CA LEU A 83 -5.43 -0.48 -4.39
C LEU A 83 -4.59 -0.89 -5.60
N VAL A 84 -3.32 -0.50 -5.58
CA VAL A 84 -2.27 -0.99 -6.47
C VAL A 84 -1.19 -1.65 -5.63
N ILE A 85 -0.76 -2.86 -6.00
CA ILE A 85 0.34 -3.55 -5.31
C ILE A 85 1.46 -3.83 -6.31
N MET A 86 2.69 -3.50 -5.93
CA MET A 86 3.88 -3.80 -6.72
C MET A 86 4.91 -4.46 -5.82
N GLY A 87 5.54 -5.54 -6.28
CA GLY A 87 6.68 -6.09 -5.56
C GLY A 87 6.92 -7.59 -5.78
N GLU A 88 7.43 -8.29 -4.76
CA GLU A 88 7.80 -9.70 -4.87
C GLU A 88 6.51 -10.52 -4.96
N GLU A 89 6.38 -11.34 -6.00
CA GLU A 89 5.15 -12.11 -6.29
C GLU A 89 4.69 -12.94 -5.09
N ARG A 90 5.60 -13.70 -4.44
CA ARG A 90 5.24 -14.56 -3.30
C ARG A 90 4.61 -13.76 -2.16
N ILE A 91 5.16 -12.59 -1.89
CA ILE A 91 4.73 -11.73 -0.79
C ILE A 91 3.42 -11.03 -1.19
N GLY A 92 3.37 -10.49 -2.40
CA GLY A 92 2.21 -9.82 -2.97
C GLY A 92 0.97 -10.71 -3.01
N LEU A 93 1.10 -11.95 -3.49
CA LEU A 93 0.01 -12.92 -3.50
C LEU A 93 -0.49 -13.24 -2.09
N LYS A 94 0.41 -13.34 -1.10
CA LYS A 94 0.00 -13.58 0.29
C LYS A 94 -0.80 -12.40 0.86
N ILE A 95 -0.40 -11.17 0.55
CA ILE A 95 -1.12 -9.97 0.96
C ILE A 95 -2.51 -9.91 0.31
N LEU A 96 -2.60 -10.24 -0.97
CA LEU A 96 -3.89 -10.30 -1.68
C LEU A 96 -4.83 -11.34 -1.08
N GLU A 97 -4.32 -12.53 -0.75
CA GLU A 97 -5.08 -13.55 -0.04
C GLU A 97 -5.64 -12.98 1.27
N LEU A 98 -4.81 -12.35 2.10
CA LEU A 98 -5.21 -11.80 3.41
C LEU A 98 -6.19 -10.63 3.33
N LEU A 99 -6.18 -9.85 2.24
CA LEU A 99 -7.04 -8.67 2.07
C LEU A 99 -8.42 -9.00 1.51
N PHE A 100 -8.55 -10.10 0.76
CA PHE A 100 -9.75 -10.43 -0.01
C PHE A 100 -10.32 -11.81 0.31
N SER A 101 -9.79 -12.51 1.33
CA SER A 101 -10.40 -13.69 1.96
C SER A 101 -11.50 -13.31 2.93
#